data_AF-A0A9E4BAY5-F1
#
_entry.id   AF-A0A9E4BAY5-F1
#
_cell.length_a   1.000
_cell.length_b   1.000
_cell.length_c   1.000
_cell.angle_alpha   90.00
_cell.angle_beta   90.00
_cell.angle_gamma   90.00
#
_symmetry.space_group_name_H-M   'P 1'
#
loop_
_entity.id
_entity.type
_entity.pdbx_description
1 polymer ?
#
loop_
_entity_poly.entity_id
_entity_poly.type
_entity_poly.pdbx_seq_one_letter_code
_entity_poly.pdbx_strand_id
1 'polypeptide(L)' 'MLEIRFDLSEAHPLSTRIAAIDDLQRLKQLLRAAIQVPNIEAFQSVLDA' A
#
# COMPACT_ATOMS: atom_id res chain seq x y z
N MET A 1 -0.26 9.03 4.18
CA MET A 1 -0.77 9.55 2.88
C MET A 1 -1.42 8.46 2.03
N LEU A 2 -0.86 7.23 2.02
CA LEU A 2 -1.46 6.05 1.38
C LEU A 2 -2.83 5.69 1.99
N GLU A 3 -2.94 5.78 3.32
CA GLU A 3 -4.18 5.52 4.06
C GLU A 3 -5.32 6.49 3.70
N ILE A 4 -4.98 7.73 3.35
CA ILE A 4 -5.95 8.75 2.96
C ILE A 4 -6.45 8.51 1.53
N ARG A 5 -5.60 8.01 0.63
CA ARG A 5 -5.96 7.80 -0.78
C ARG A 5 -6.95 6.65 -0.97
N PHE A 6 -6.81 5.60 -0.17
CA PHE A 6 -7.64 4.40 -0.29
C PHE A 6 -8.65 4.26 0.85
N ASP A 7 -8.81 5.29 1.70
CA ASP A 7 -9.66 5.26 2.89
C ASP A 7 -9.34 4.04 3.78
N LEU A 8 -8.05 3.71 3.91
CA LEU A 8 -7.61 2.60 4.72
C LEU A 8 -7.71 3.04 6.18
N SER A 9 -8.74 2.56 6.88
CA SER A 9 -8.78 2.60 8.33
C SER A 9 -7.55 1.86 8.90
N GLU A 10 -7.05 2.26 10.07
CA GLU A 10 -5.93 1.56 10.74
C GLU A 10 -6.23 0.06 10.97
N ALA A 11 -7.51 -0.32 11.01
CA ALA A 11 -7.96 -1.71 11.09
C ALA A 11 -7.88 -2.49 9.75
N HIS A 12 -7.50 -1.84 8.65
CA HIS A 12 -7.46 -2.50 7.35
C HIS A 12 -6.23 -3.43 7.27
N PRO A 13 -6.40 -4.69 6.85
CA PRO A 13 -5.30 -5.68 6.82
C PRO A 13 -4.11 -5.25 5.96
N LEU A 14 -4.32 -4.35 5.00
CA LEU A 14 -3.24 -3.77 4.21
C LEU A 14 -2.34 -2.82 5.01
N SER A 15 -2.87 -2.09 5.99
CA SER A 15 -2.04 -1.20 6.80
C SER A 15 -1.03 -2.02 7.63
N THR A 16 -1.49 -3.11 8.24
CA THR A 16 -0.63 -4.09 8.92
C THR A 16 0.42 -4.70 8.00
N ARG A 17 0.04 -5.05 6.77
CA ARG A 17 0.97 -5.63 5.79
C ARG A 17 2.04 -4.65 5.32
N ILE A 18 1.68 -3.38 5.10
CA ILE A 18 2.65 -2.33 4.75
C ILE A 18 3.59 -2.07 5.93
N ALA A 19 3.06 -2.03 7.16
CA ALA A 19 3.87 -1.84 8.37
C ALA A 19 4.86 -2.98 8.64
N ALA A 20 4.55 -4.20 8.19
CA ALA A 20 5.45 -5.36 8.28
C ALA A 20 6.58 -5.36 7.23
N ILE A 21 6.63 -4.38 6.31
CA ILE A 21 7.69 -4.27 5.32
C ILE A 21 8.79 -3.36 5.86
N ASP A 22 9.90 -3.97 6.32
CA ASP A 22 11.10 -3.25 6.76
C ASP A 22 12.02 -2.79 5.60
N ASP A 23 11.72 -3.20 4.36
CA ASP A 23 12.50 -2.81 3.19
C ASP A 23 12.10 -1.40 2.70
N LEU A 24 12.98 -0.44 2.93
CA LEU A 24 12.80 0.95 2.53
C LEU A 24 12.65 1.13 1.01
N GLN A 25 13.31 0.32 0.19
CA GLN A 25 13.14 0.38 -1.27
C GLN A 25 11.75 -0.12 -1.67
N ARG A 26 11.30 -1.22 -1.06
CA ARG A 26 9.94 -1.77 -1.30
C ARG A 26 8.87 -0.77 -0.89
N LEU A 27 9.03 -0.11 0.26
CA LEU A 27 8.11 0.96 0.70
C LEU A 27 8.03 2.12 -0.29
N LYS A 28 9.16 2.56 -0.87
CA LYS A 28 9.17 3.61 -1.91
C LYS A 28 8.47 3.18 -3.19
N GLN A 29 8.66 1.92 -3.61
CA GLN A 29 7.96 1.36 -4.77
C GLN A 29 6.45 1.29 -4.52
N LEU A 30 6.03 0.87 -3.34
CA LEU A 30 4.63 0.83 -2.94
C LEU A 30 4.01 2.24 -2.91
N LEU A 31 4.71 3.23 -2.37
CA LEU A 31 4.23 4.61 -2.41
C LEU A 31 4.02 5.10 -3.85
N ARG A 32 4.95 4.77 -4.76
CA ARG A 32 4.82 5.12 -6.19
C ARG A 32 3.67 4.36 -6.85
N ALA A 33 3.53 3.06 -6.58
CA ALA A 33 2.45 2.24 -7.13
C ALA A 33 1.09 2.74 -6.65
N ALA A 34 0.96 3.08 -5.36
CA ALA A 34 -0.23 3.68 -4.78
C ALA A 34 -0.66 4.95 -5.53
N ILE A 35 0.30 5.71 -6.07
CA ILE A 35 0.01 6.92 -6.85
C ILE A 35 -0.49 6.59 -8.27
N GLN A 36 0.03 5.52 -8.87
CA GLN A 36 -0.22 5.16 -10.27
C GLN A 36 -1.46 4.28 -10.46
N VAL A 37 -1.81 3.46 -9.47
CA VAL A 37 -2.95 2.54 -9.58
C VAL A 37 -4.27 3.26 -9.37
N PRO A 38 -5.31 2.91 -10.14
CA PRO A 38 -6.60 3.60 -10.11
C PRO A 38 -7.46 3.19 -8.90
N ASN A 39 -7.19 2.05 -8.27
CA ASN A 39 -7.97 1.51 -7.17
C ASN A 39 -7.13 0.64 -6.22
N ILE A 40 -7.73 0.28 -5.08
CA ILE A 40 -7.10 -0.51 -4.02
C ILE A 40 -6.81 -1.97 -4.43
N GLU A 41 -7.62 -2.59 -5.29
CA GLU A 41 -7.42 -3.98 -5.74
C GLU A 41 -6.17 -4.12 -6.62
N ALA A 42 -5.95 -3.15 -7.51
CA ALA A 42 -4.71 -3.06 -8.29
C ALA A 42 -3.50 -2.80 -7.38
N PHE A 43 -3.67 -2.01 -6.32
CA PHE A 43 -2.63 -1.82 -5.31
C PHE A 43 -2.31 -3.11 -4.54
N GLN A 44 -3.33 -3.89 -4.15
CA GLN A 44 -3.16 -5.18 -3.48
C GLN A 44 -2.35 -6.15 -4.32
N SER A 45 -2.61 -6.21 -5.64
CA SER A 45 -1.84 -7.07 -6.54
C SER A 45 -0.35 -6.71 -6.58
N VAL A 46 0.01 -5.43 -6.40
CA VAL A 46 1.42 -4.98 -6.30
C VAL A 46 2.02 -5.28 -4.93
N LEU A 47 1.20 -5.31 -3.87
CA LEU A 47 1.63 -5.66 -2.51
C LEU A 47 1.84 -7.19 -2.35
N ASP A 48 1.04 -8.00 -3.05
CA ASP A 48 1.11 -9.47 -3.07
C ASP A 48 2.15 -10.05 -4.03
N ALA A 49 2.64 -9.26 -4.99
CA ALA A 49 3.77 -9.61 -5.85
C ALA A 49 5.12 -9.60 -5.08
#